data_AF-A0A968UBT1-F1
#
_entry.id   AF-A0A968UBT1-F1
#
_cell.length_a   1.000
_cell.length_b   1.000
_cell.length_c   1.000
_cell.angle_alpha   90.00
_cell.angle_beta   90.00
_cell.angle_gamma   90.00
#
_symmetry.space_group_name_H-M   'P 1'
#
loop_
_entity.id
_entity.type
_entity.pdbx_description
1 polymer ?
#
loop_
_entity_poly.entity_id
_entity_poly.type
_entity_poly.pdbx_seq_one_letter_code
_entity_poly.pdbx_strand_id
1 'polypeptide(L)'
;MGGYLALMLPLAVAAAIATQGWLRYLASLSIVLISLALYVSGSRGAALGAAVWFLIAWLARLSRTERRHRWRWFVAGAVSMMLVGLALATNPRIRAWFDPARAAMTDGPALDRWFMLRLGGHILQDRPLLGVGPGVMSRVSNLYRPIETGAGLDHIQQLHNTPLQLAGELGLPGLALYLTGLCLIGRLWWRLWQCPLAAADRAMLGGLGGGLLAYGISSLTDYQLENIPIATTLLLMVVLLIALADAYGLPKRLISESGRRSASLALWVWLGLLVYIWLPFTLTIGFGAWADRAFYSQHLNQADTHWQRATRLSPWDPTAPAVASEALHGLDQVLGDSEAKDNVRSLLLDYAHQTHQAAPNDAWFNQNLAVLHQGDDLAQALTYAARAVQLMPRNRNYGYWLLGELLWAEGQKQGAIAAFTLEALVNPAALTSPLWQKPPLQVLYSAVVDQTLAEYDQLLAQMEETAFGYNTVYETRILLGWWTGHPLPTVQPERLRPMVQALLMADTNPPDRPQPARNRPGHRVSHT
;
A
#
# COMPACT_ATOMS: atom_id res chain seq x y z
N MET A 1 2.03 13.44 6.52
CA MET A 1 2.24 14.49 7.56
C MET A 1 3.72 14.72 7.87
N GLY A 2 4.49 13.69 8.27
CA GLY A 2 5.90 13.86 8.65
C GLY A 2 6.78 14.56 7.61
N GLY A 3 6.75 14.13 6.35
CA GLY A 3 7.60 14.74 5.32
C GLY A 3 7.26 16.21 5.01
N TYR A 4 6.00 16.62 5.14
CA TYR A 4 5.61 18.04 5.06
C TYR A 4 6.26 18.87 6.18
N LEU A 5 6.30 18.34 7.40
CA LEU A 5 6.96 19.00 8.53
C LEU A 5 8.47 19.08 8.33
N ALA A 6 9.08 18.02 7.79
CA ALA A 6 10.51 18.01 7.42
C ALA A 6 10.82 19.04 6.33
N LEU A 7 9.92 19.21 5.36
CA LEU A 7 10.01 20.20 4.29
C LEU A 7 9.91 21.64 4.83
N MET A 8 8.99 21.89 5.77
CA MET A 8 8.68 23.23 6.27
C MET A 8 9.60 23.70 7.41
N LEU A 9 10.16 22.80 8.22
CA LEU A 9 10.99 23.19 9.37
C LEU A 9 12.19 24.08 8.97
N PRO A 10 12.97 23.77 7.92
CA PRO A 10 14.07 24.62 7.48
C PRO A 10 13.63 26.00 6.99
N LEU A 11 12.46 26.07 6.34
CA LEU A 11 11.86 27.35 5.93
C LEU A 11 11.45 28.20 7.12
N ALA A 12 10.83 27.61 8.15
CA ALA A 12 10.45 28.33 9.35
C ALA A 12 11.68 28.90 10.08
N VAL A 13 12.77 28.12 10.16
CA VAL A 13 14.06 28.60 10.69
C VAL A 13 14.63 29.74 9.85
N ALA A 14 14.63 29.61 8.53
CA ALA A 14 15.09 30.67 7.64
C ALA A 14 14.25 31.95 7.78
N ALA A 15 12.93 31.84 7.87
CA ALA A 15 12.02 32.97 8.07
C ALA A 15 12.29 33.68 9.41
N ALA A 16 12.53 32.94 10.48
CA ALA A 16 12.87 33.52 11.79
C ALA A 16 14.21 34.27 11.78
N ILE A 17 15.15 33.86 10.92
CA ILE A 17 16.44 34.54 10.74
C ILE A 17 16.29 35.78 9.83
N ALA A 18 15.48 35.68 8.77
CA ALA A 18 15.34 36.72 7.75
C ALA A 18 14.42 37.87 8.15
N THR A 19 13.46 37.64 9.04
CA THR A 19 12.42 38.63 9.41
C THR A 19 12.71 39.32 10.75
N GLN A 20 12.07 40.48 10.96
CA GLN A 20 12.15 41.26 12.20
C GLN A 20 10.75 41.53 12.77
N GLY A 21 10.69 42.00 14.02
CA GLY A 21 9.42 42.34 14.69
C GLY A 21 8.51 41.14 14.95
N TRP A 22 7.20 41.34 14.82
CA TRP A 22 6.18 40.31 15.12
C TRP A 22 6.30 39.06 14.22
N LEU A 23 6.74 39.22 12.97
CA LEU A 23 6.95 38.11 12.03
C LEU A 23 8.00 37.12 12.52
N ARG A 24 9.06 37.61 13.18
CA ARG A 24 10.10 36.75 13.77
C ARG A 24 9.53 35.89 14.90
N TYR A 25 8.65 36.45 15.73
CA TYR A 25 7.99 35.70 16.80
C TYR A 25 7.04 34.64 16.21
N LEU A 26 6.29 34.98 15.16
CA LEU A 26 5.43 34.02 14.47
C LEU A 26 6.23 32.87 13.82
N ALA A 27 7.34 33.19 13.17
CA ALA A 27 8.24 32.18 12.62
C ALA A 27 8.86 31.31 13.73
N SER A 28 9.25 31.91 14.86
CA SER A 28 9.80 31.19 16.02
C SER A 28 8.77 30.24 16.65
N LEU A 29 7.52 30.70 16.79
CA LEU A 29 6.41 29.86 17.23
C LEU A 29 6.17 28.71 16.24
N SER A 30 6.24 28.98 14.94
CA SER A 30 6.10 27.96 13.91
C SER A 30 7.18 26.88 14.00
N ILE A 31 8.45 27.24 14.29
CA ILE A 31 9.52 26.26 14.52
C ILE A 31 9.16 25.33 15.68
N VAL A 32 8.68 25.87 16.80
CA VAL A 32 8.28 25.09 17.98
C VAL A 32 7.13 24.15 17.65
N LEU A 33 6.07 24.67 17.01
CA LEU A 33 4.90 23.88 16.63
C LEU A 33 5.24 22.78 15.62
N ILE A 34 6.04 23.08 14.59
CA ILE A 34 6.48 22.10 13.59
C ILE A 34 7.37 21.03 14.23
N SER A 35 8.29 21.42 15.11
CA SER A 35 9.18 20.46 15.80
C SER A 35 8.37 19.54 16.74
N LEU A 36 7.40 20.08 17.47
CA LEU A 36 6.51 19.30 18.32
C LEU A 36 5.63 18.37 17.49
N ALA A 37 5.04 18.86 16.41
CA ALA A 37 4.24 18.05 15.48
C ALA A 37 5.08 16.94 14.84
N LEU A 38 6.34 17.21 14.50
CA LEU A 38 7.26 16.23 13.92
C LEU A 38 7.57 15.14 14.96
N TYR A 39 7.84 15.53 16.20
CA TYR A 39 8.02 14.60 17.32
C TYR A 39 6.77 13.73 17.55
N VAL A 40 5.59 14.33 17.64
CA VAL A 40 4.31 13.61 17.86
C VAL A 40 3.97 12.70 16.69
N SER A 41 4.31 13.09 15.45
CA SER A 41 4.03 12.27 14.26
C SER A 41 4.69 10.89 14.32
N GLY A 42 5.86 10.79 14.98
CA GLY A 42 6.66 9.56 14.99
C GLY A 42 7.19 9.15 13.62
N SER A 43 7.18 10.05 12.63
CA SER A 43 7.67 9.75 11.28
C SER A 43 9.20 9.67 11.25
N ARG A 44 9.70 8.44 11.10
CA ARG A 44 11.14 8.13 11.16
C ARG A 44 11.92 8.76 10.00
N GLY A 45 11.40 8.64 8.78
CA GLY A 45 11.99 9.24 7.58
C GLY A 45 12.08 10.76 7.68
N ALA A 46 11.03 11.41 8.19
CA ALA A 46 11.01 12.85 8.40
C ALA A 46 11.98 13.30 9.50
N ALA A 47 12.08 12.55 10.60
CA ALA A 47 13.05 12.81 11.66
C ALA A 47 14.49 12.66 11.15
N LEU A 48 14.78 11.62 10.36
CA LEU A 48 16.08 11.43 9.71
C LEU A 48 16.40 12.59 8.76
N GLY A 49 15.44 13.00 7.93
CA GLY A 49 15.59 14.13 7.02
C GLY A 49 15.90 15.44 7.75
N ALA A 50 15.18 15.74 8.84
CA ALA A 50 15.45 16.89 9.69
C ALA A 50 16.84 16.82 10.36
N ALA A 51 17.25 15.64 10.84
CA ALA A 51 18.56 15.43 11.46
C ALA A 51 19.71 15.63 10.45
N VAL A 52 19.59 15.08 9.23
CA VAL A 52 20.57 15.25 8.15
C VAL A 52 20.68 16.72 7.74
N TRP A 53 19.55 17.41 7.61
CA TRP A 53 19.56 18.85 7.35
C TRP A 53 20.24 19.62 8.48
N PHE A 54 19.89 19.36 9.74
CA PHE A 54 20.48 20.05 10.88
C PHE A 54 22.00 19.83 10.95
N LEU A 55 22.47 18.60 10.70
CA LEU A 55 23.89 18.27 10.63
C LEU A 55 24.59 19.07 9.52
N ILE A 56 24.05 19.07 8.31
CA ILE A 56 24.65 19.79 7.16
C ILE A 56 24.65 21.30 7.42
N ALA A 57 23.56 21.87 7.95
CA ALA A 57 23.47 23.28 8.29
C ALA A 57 24.48 23.67 9.38
N TRP A 58 24.64 22.82 10.40
CA TRP A 58 25.61 23.00 11.48
C TRP A 58 27.05 22.97 10.97
N LEU A 59 27.42 21.96 10.16
CA LEU A 59 28.75 21.85 9.55
C LEU A 59 29.04 23.03 8.61
N ALA A 60 28.07 23.42 7.79
CA ALA A 60 28.18 24.59 6.92
C ALA A 60 28.42 25.87 7.73
N ARG A 61 27.72 26.05 8.86
CA ARG A 61 27.94 27.18 9.77
C ARG A 61 29.33 27.14 10.39
N LEU A 62 29.77 25.98 10.87
CA LEU A 62 31.08 25.78 11.49
C LEU A 62 32.25 26.05 10.52
N SER A 63 32.07 25.76 9.24
CA SER A 63 33.06 26.04 8.19
C SER A 63 33.28 27.53 7.94
N ARG A 64 32.26 28.36 8.19
CA ARG A 64 32.26 29.82 7.96
C ARG A 64 32.57 30.64 9.20
N THR A 65 32.56 30.03 10.38
CA THR A 65 32.86 30.71 11.64
C THR A 65 34.37 30.89 11.82
N GLU A 66 34.78 32.06 12.29
CA GLU A 66 36.19 32.36 12.62
C GLU A 66 36.77 31.36 13.62
N ARG A 67 38.05 30.96 13.44
CA ARG A 67 38.73 29.93 14.25
C ARG A 67 38.53 30.09 15.76
N ARG A 68 38.57 31.33 16.28
CA ARG A 68 38.39 31.64 17.72
C ARG A 68 37.00 31.27 18.28
N HIS A 69 35.96 31.23 17.44
CA HIS A 69 34.59 30.93 17.85
C HIS A 69 34.13 29.53 17.41
N ARG A 70 34.92 28.81 16.59
CA ARG A 70 34.55 27.48 16.07
C ARG A 70 34.28 26.47 17.18
N TRP A 71 35.11 26.44 18.23
CA TRP A 71 34.91 25.54 19.37
C TRP A 71 33.54 25.74 20.03
N ARG A 72 33.09 26.99 20.25
CA ARG A 72 31.79 27.29 20.87
C ARG A 72 30.62 26.79 20.01
N TRP A 73 30.70 27.00 18.70
CA TRP A 73 29.68 26.51 17.76
C TRP A 73 29.71 24.98 17.59
N PHE A 74 30.89 24.37 17.72
CA PHE A 74 31.02 22.92 17.76
C PHE A 74 30.33 22.35 19.00
N VAL A 75 30.65 22.85 20.20
CA VAL A 75 30.00 22.41 21.45
C VAL A 75 28.50 22.65 21.39
N ALA A 76 28.05 23.83 20.96
CA ALA A 76 26.63 24.15 20.87
C ALA A 76 25.88 23.19 19.95
N GLY A 77 26.38 22.93 18.74
CA GLY A 77 25.71 22.01 17.82
C GLY A 77 25.79 20.55 18.26
N ALA A 78 26.88 20.12 18.89
CA ALA A 78 27.00 18.78 19.47
C ALA A 78 25.98 18.57 20.60
N VAL A 79 25.84 19.55 21.50
CA VAL A 79 24.83 19.52 22.57
C VAL A 79 23.42 19.54 21.99
N SER A 80 23.12 20.39 20.99
CA SER A 80 21.81 20.38 20.33
C SER A 80 21.49 19.04 19.68
N MET A 81 22.47 18.42 19.00
CA MET A 81 22.29 17.09 18.39
C MET A 81 22.05 16.02 19.45
N MET A 82 22.77 16.08 20.57
CA MET A 82 22.56 15.18 21.71
C MET A 82 21.15 15.34 22.30
N LEU A 83 20.68 16.57 22.48
CA LEU A 83 19.33 16.85 22.98
C LEU A 83 18.24 16.38 22.02
N VAL A 84 18.42 16.59 20.71
CA VAL A 84 17.51 16.06 19.68
C VAL A 84 17.53 14.53 19.73
N GLY A 85 18.70 13.90 19.80
CA GLY A 85 18.84 12.45 19.92
C GLY A 85 18.13 11.90 21.16
N LEU A 86 18.29 12.56 22.32
CA LEU A 86 17.63 12.19 23.56
C LEU A 86 16.11 12.36 23.48
N ALA A 87 15.64 13.46 22.89
CA ALA A 87 14.21 13.69 22.65
C ALA A 87 13.64 12.63 21.69
N LEU A 88 14.33 12.29 20.60
CA LEU A 88 13.88 11.22 19.71
C LEU A 88 13.87 9.86 20.43
N ALA A 89 14.83 9.61 21.33
CA ALA A 89 14.89 8.39 22.14
C ALA A 89 13.77 8.29 23.19
N THR A 90 13.08 9.37 23.58
CA THR A 90 11.90 9.26 24.45
C THR A 90 10.65 8.82 23.68
N ASN A 91 10.63 8.95 22.36
CA ASN A 91 9.49 8.56 21.54
C ASN A 91 9.36 7.03 21.45
N PRO A 92 8.24 6.42 21.89
CA PRO A 92 8.04 4.96 21.81
C PRO A 92 8.16 4.39 20.39
N ARG A 93 7.70 5.13 19.37
CA ARG A 93 7.75 4.71 17.96
C ARG A 93 9.17 4.71 17.39
N ILE A 94 10.05 5.58 17.91
CA ILE A 94 11.46 5.62 17.52
C ILE A 94 12.25 4.56 18.31
N ARG A 95 11.93 4.37 19.60
CA ARG A 95 12.53 3.30 20.42
C ARG A 95 12.29 1.91 19.86
N ALA A 96 11.14 1.69 19.20
CA ALA A 96 10.86 0.45 18.47
C ALA A 96 11.92 0.11 17.41
N TRP A 97 12.79 1.04 17.01
CA TRP A 97 13.90 0.76 16.09
C TRP A 97 15.04 -0.05 16.73
N PHE A 98 15.20 0.05 18.05
CA PHE A 98 16.27 -0.59 18.81
C PHE A 98 15.80 -1.86 19.56
N ASP A 99 14.52 -2.20 19.45
CA ASP A 99 13.90 -3.37 20.05
C ASP A 99 13.35 -4.29 18.94
N PRO A 100 14.10 -5.33 18.53
CA PRO A 100 13.69 -6.25 17.46
C PRO A 100 12.34 -6.93 17.74
N ALA A 101 11.99 -7.16 19.00
CA ALA A 101 10.75 -7.83 19.40
C ALA A 101 9.54 -6.89 19.28
N ARG A 102 9.70 -5.59 19.57
CA ARG A 102 8.64 -4.58 19.39
C ARG A 102 8.56 -3.99 17.99
N ALA A 103 9.66 -4.01 17.23
CA ALA A 103 9.71 -3.61 15.83
C ALA A 103 8.74 -4.42 14.95
N ALA A 104 8.51 -5.69 15.29
CA ALA A 104 7.58 -6.58 14.61
C ALA A 104 6.10 -6.31 14.90
N MET A 105 5.77 -5.61 16.00
CA MET A 105 4.40 -5.43 16.48
C MET A 105 3.83 -4.02 16.28
N THR A 106 4.65 -3.00 15.98
CA THR A 106 4.23 -1.58 15.99
C THR A 106 4.32 -0.86 14.65
N ASP A 107 5.00 -1.42 13.65
CA ASP A 107 4.99 -1.00 12.25
C ASP A 107 4.66 -2.24 11.42
N GLY A 108 3.76 -2.15 10.43
CA GLY A 108 3.67 -3.15 9.37
C GLY A 108 5.08 -3.37 8.78
N PRO A 109 5.71 -4.53 8.96
CA PRO A 109 7.12 -4.66 9.38
C PRO A 109 8.17 -3.99 8.49
N ALA A 110 9.40 -3.80 8.99
CA ALA A 110 10.55 -3.53 8.08
C ALA A 110 10.63 -4.57 6.93
N LEU A 111 10.12 -5.77 7.18
CA LEU A 111 9.89 -6.83 6.19
C LEU A 111 8.87 -6.44 5.10
N ASP A 112 7.79 -5.75 5.44
CA ASP A 112 6.83 -5.22 4.45
C ASP A 112 7.50 -4.23 3.52
N ARG A 113 8.29 -3.29 4.06
CA ARG A 113 9.07 -2.35 3.22
C ARG A 113 10.08 -3.08 2.35
N TRP A 114 10.69 -4.15 2.86
CA TRP A 114 11.56 -5.02 2.06
C TRP A 114 10.80 -5.73 0.92
N PHE A 115 9.61 -6.25 1.19
CA PHE A 115 8.77 -6.84 0.15
C PHE A 115 8.27 -5.81 -0.87
N MET A 116 7.97 -4.58 -0.45
CA MET A 116 7.67 -3.46 -1.35
C MET A 116 8.88 -3.10 -2.24
N LEU A 117 10.09 -3.13 -1.70
CA LEU A 117 11.31 -2.97 -2.50
C LEU A 117 11.45 -4.08 -3.55
N ARG A 118 11.23 -5.35 -3.16
CA ARG A 118 11.24 -6.50 -4.10
C ARG A 118 10.15 -6.39 -5.16
N LEU A 119 8.94 -6.00 -4.76
CA LEU A 119 7.81 -5.72 -5.65
C LEU A 119 8.19 -4.68 -6.71
N GLY A 120 8.74 -3.53 -6.31
CA GLY A 120 9.21 -2.51 -7.25
C GLY A 120 10.34 -3.01 -8.16
N GLY A 121 11.22 -3.88 -7.64
CA GLY A 121 12.23 -4.58 -8.43
C GLY A 121 11.63 -5.50 -9.50
N HIS A 122 10.64 -6.30 -9.15
CA HIS A 122 9.94 -7.18 -10.09
C HIS A 122 9.21 -6.38 -11.18
N ILE A 123 8.58 -5.25 -10.81
CA ILE A 123 7.97 -4.33 -11.80
C ILE A 123 9.04 -3.80 -12.77
N LEU A 124 10.19 -3.37 -12.27
CA LEU A 124 11.26 -2.86 -13.13
C LEU A 124 11.90 -3.93 -14.02
N GLN A 125 11.90 -5.20 -13.58
CA GLN A 125 12.36 -6.33 -14.40
C GLN A 125 11.40 -6.60 -15.56
N ASP A 126 10.09 -6.51 -15.34
CA ASP A 126 9.07 -6.74 -16.38
C ASP A 126 8.89 -5.51 -17.30
N ARG A 127 8.86 -4.30 -16.73
CA ARG A 127 8.45 -3.06 -17.40
C ARG A 127 9.48 -1.92 -17.23
N PRO A 128 10.76 -2.10 -17.60
CA PRO A 128 11.81 -1.13 -17.30
C PRO A 128 11.61 0.24 -17.97
N LEU A 129 10.93 0.30 -19.13
CA LEU A 129 10.83 1.53 -19.92
C LEU A 129 9.63 2.39 -19.53
N LEU A 130 8.47 1.79 -19.29
CA LEU A 130 7.22 2.53 -19.08
C LEU A 130 6.63 2.32 -17.69
N GLY A 131 7.15 1.36 -16.92
CA GLY A 131 6.53 0.96 -15.67
C GLY A 131 5.13 0.39 -15.88
N VAL A 132 4.33 0.43 -14.81
CA VAL A 132 2.94 -0.04 -14.80
C VAL A 132 1.92 1.06 -15.13
N GLY A 133 2.35 2.32 -15.21
CA GLY A 133 1.49 3.49 -15.36
C GLY A 133 1.33 4.28 -14.05
N PRO A 134 1.04 5.59 -14.12
CA PRO A 134 0.89 6.44 -12.93
C PRO A 134 -0.38 6.07 -12.14
N GLY A 135 -0.25 5.95 -10.81
CA GLY A 135 -1.39 5.80 -9.90
C GLY A 135 -2.13 4.46 -9.95
N VAL A 136 -1.62 3.44 -10.65
CA VAL A 136 -2.28 2.12 -10.75
C VAL A 136 -1.71 1.07 -9.80
N MET A 137 -0.78 1.43 -8.92
CA MET A 137 -0.04 0.48 -8.07
C MET A 137 -0.97 -0.46 -7.29
N SER A 138 -2.08 0.05 -6.74
CA SER A 138 -3.05 -0.75 -5.99
C SER A 138 -3.72 -1.86 -6.80
N ARG A 139 -3.78 -1.72 -8.13
CA ARG A 139 -4.43 -2.69 -9.04
C ARG A 139 -3.48 -3.73 -9.60
N VAL A 140 -2.18 -3.46 -9.56
CA VAL A 140 -1.15 -4.32 -10.16
C VAL A 140 -0.20 -4.92 -9.13
N SER A 141 -0.18 -4.42 -7.89
CA SER A 141 0.76 -4.88 -6.86
C SER A 141 0.68 -6.40 -6.63
N ASN A 142 -0.53 -6.97 -6.70
CA ASN A 142 -0.74 -8.40 -6.49
C ASN A 142 -0.11 -9.27 -7.58
N LEU A 143 0.10 -8.75 -8.79
CA LEU A 143 0.79 -9.47 -9.86
C LEU A 143 2.29 -9.65 -9.59
N TYR A 144 2.92 -8.68 -8.92
CA TYR A 144 4.37 -8.63 -8.75
C TYR A 144 4.82 -8.95 -7.32
N ARG A 145 3.90 -9.13 -6.37
CA ARG A 145 4.25 -9.30 -4.96
C ARG A 145 4.97 -10.63 -4.72
N PRO A 146 6.04 -10.66 -3.90
CA PRO A 146 6.67 -11.91 -3.52
C PRO A 146 5.69 -12.82 -2.76
N ILE A 147 5.70 -14.13 -3.04
CA ILE A 147 4.81 -15.11 -2.39
C ILE A 147 5.07 -15.21 -0.86
N GLU A 148 6.29 -14.88 -0.44
CA GLU A 148 6.74 -14.87 0.95
C GLU A 148 6.01 -13.82 1.80
N THR A 149 5.38 -12.83 1.16
CA THR A 149 4.55 -11.80 1.80
C THR A 149 3.31 -12.39 2.48
N GLY A 150 2.86 -13.58 2.06
CA GLY A 150 1.71 -14.26 2.66
C GLY A 150 0.41 -13.47 2.44
N ALA A 151 -0.29 -13.18 3.54
CA ALA A 151 -1.53 -12.40 3.55
C ALA A 151 -1.30 -10.87 3.67
N GLY A 152 -0.04 -10.42 3.80
CA GLY A 152 0.31 -9.00 3.87
C GLY A 152 0.32 -8.32 2.50
N LEU A 153 0.42 -6.99 2.51
CA LEU A 153 0.58 -6.14 1.31
C LEU A 153 -0.46 -6.35 0.21
N ASP A 154 -1.70 -6.57 0.60
CA ASP A 154 -2.80 -6.59 -0.36
C ASP A 154 -3.11 -5.19 -0.89
N HIS A 155 -3.32 -5.06 -2.21
CA HIS A 155 -3.70 -3.82 -2.92
C HIS A 155 -2.95 -2.55 -2.48
N ILE A 156 -1.62 -2.64 -2.30
CA ILE A 156 -0.85 -1.48 -1.80
C ILE A 156 -0.86 -0.33 -2.80
N GLN A 157 -1.17 0.87 -2.32
CA GLN A 157 -1.25 2.07 -3.16
C GLN A 157 0.14 2.65 -3.45
N GLN A 158 1.15 2.35 -2.62
CA GLN A 158 2.48 2.93 -2.72
C GLN A 158 3.57 1.99 -2.23
N LEU A 159 4.76 2.12 -2.81
CA LEU A 159 5.99 1.41 -2.46
C LEU A 159 6.74 2.04 -1.29
N HIS A 160 6.23 3.15 -0.74
CA HIS A 160 6.88 3.94 0.32
C HIS A 160 8.36 4.27 0.02
N ASN A 161 8.66 4.58 -1.24
CA ASN A 161 9.97 5.06 -1.67
C ASN A 161 9.77 5.83 -2.97
N THR A 162 10.00 7.14 -2.97
CA THR A 162 9.64 8.00 -4.10
C THR A 162 10.42 7.67 -5.38
N PRO A 163 11.77 7.49 -5.36
CA PRO A 163 12.49 7.01 -6.54
C PRO A 163 11.96 5.68 -7.07
N LEU A 164 11.70 4.71 -6.20
CA LEU A 164 11.20 3.40 -6.61
C LEU A 164 9.75 3.47 -7.11
N GLN A 165 8.89 4.29 -6.51
CA GLN A 165 7.53 4.53 -6.98
C GLN A 165 7.57 5.07 -8.41
N LEU A 166 8.37 6.11 -8.66
CA LEU A 166 8.49 6.71 -9.98
C LEU A 166 9.09 5.73 -11.00
N ALA A 167 10.05 4.92 -10.59
CA ALA A 167 10.62 3.89 -11.43
C ALA A 167 9.60 2.77 -11.74
N GLY A 168 8.80 2.36 -10.76
CA GLY A 168 7.77 1.35 -10.92
C GLY A 168 6.62 1.82 -11.80
N GLU A 169 6.16 3.06 -11.63
CA GLU A 169 5.01 3.61 -12.36
C GLU A 169 5.36 4.18 -13.73
N LEU A 170 6.53 4.82 -13.88
CA LEU A 170 6.93 5.54 -15.09
C LEU A 170 8.19 4.96 -15.77
N GLY A 171 8.72 3.86 -15.25
CA GLY A 171 9.96 3.26 -15.74
C GLY A 171 11.21 4.06 -15.43
N LEU A 172 12.34 3.58 -15.95
CA LEU A 172 13.63 4.25 -15.90
C LEU A 172 13.63 5.66 -16.53
N PRO A 173 12.89 5.94 -17.63
CA PRO A 173 12.76 7.30 -18.15
C PRO A 173 12.11 8.27 -17.15
N GLY A 174 11.07 7.83 -16.44
CA GLY A 174 10.44 8.64 -15.39
C GLY A 174 11.39 8.92 -14.22
N LEU A 175 12.13 7.90 -13.77
CA LEU A 175 13.18 8.06 -12.76
C LEU A 175 14.28 9.03 -13.26
N ALA A 176 14.72 8.90 -14.51
CA ALA A 176 15.74 9.76 -15.10
C ALA A 176 15.27 11.23 -15.16
N LEU A 177 14.01 11.47 -15.52
CA LEU A 177 13.41 12.81 -15.52
C LEU A 177 13.40 13.41 -14.10
N TYR A 178 13.01 12.62 -13.11
CA TYR A 178 13.02 13.02 -11.70
C TYR A 178 14.44 13.38 -11.22
N LEU A 179 15.41 12.51 -11.45
CA LEU A 179 16.82 12.74 -11.07
C LEU A 179 17.42 13.95 -11.79
N THR A 180 17.06 14.16 -13.06
CA THR A 180 17.45 15.33 -13.83
C THR A 180 16.86 16.61 -13.21
N GLY A 181 15.58 16.59 -12.84
CA GLY A 181 14.93 17.70 -12.14
C GLY A 181 15.64 18.05 -10.82
N LEU A 182 15.95 17.05 -10.00
CA LEU A 182 16.73 17.24 -8.76
C LEU A 182 18.11 17.84 -9.03
N CYS A 183 18.81 17.37 -10.07
CA CYS A 183 20.11 17.89 -10.45
C CYS A 183 20.04 19.36 -10.89
N LEU A 184 19.03 19.72 -11.70
CA LEU A 184 18.81 21.10 -12.16
C LEU A 184 18.48 22.05 -11.00
N ILE A 185 17.60 21.63 -10.09
CA ILE A 185 17.26 22.40 -8.88
C ILE A 185 18.49 22.57 -7.99
N GLY A 186 19.23 21.49 -7.73
CA GLY A 186 20.46 21.53 -6.94
C GLY A 186 21.54 22.42 -7.55
N ARG A 187 21.70 22.37 -8.88
CA ARG A 187 22.61 23.25 -9.62
C ARG A 187 22.19 24.71 -9.56
N LEU A 188 20.89 25.01 -9.68
CA LEU A 188 20.37 26.37 -9.53
C LEU A 188 20.63 26.91 -8.12
N TRP A 189 20.30 26.10 -7.11
CA TRP A 189 20.57 26.42 -5.71
C TRP A 189 22.06 26.68 -5.47
N TRP A 190 22.94 25.82 -5.99
CA TRP A 190 24.39 25.98 -5.84
C TRP A 190 24.92 27.26 -6.49
N ARG A 191 24.43 27.60 -7.68
CA ARG A 191 24.79 28.85 -8.36
C ARG A 191 24.34 30.07 -7.57
N LEU A 192 23.11 30.07 -7.07
CA LEU A 192 22.60 31.12 -6.18
C LEU A 192 23.45 31.23 -4.91
N TRP A 193 23.89 30.11 -4.35
CA TRP A 193 24.69 30.08 -3.14
C TRP A 193 26.06 30.74 -3.29
N GLN A 194 26.59 30.76 -4.52
CA GLN A 194 27.84 31.44 -4.88
C GLN A 194 27.63 32.96 -5.11
N CYS A 195 26.40 33.43 -5.29
CA CYS A 195 26.11 34.84 -5.49
C CYS A 195 26.24 35.66 -4.18
N PRO A 196 26.57 36.95 -4.29
CA PRO A 196 26.57 37.87 -3.16
C PRO A 196 25.13 38.28 -2.79
N LEU A 197 24.39 37.36 -2.17
CA LEU A 197 23.03 37.57 -1.70
C LEU A 197 22.97 38.46 -0.44
N ALA A 198 21.93 39.27 -0.31
CA ALA A 198 21.55 39.94 0.92
C ALA A 198 21.33 38.93 2.06
N ALA A 199 21.49 39.37 3.31
CA ALA A 199 21.46 38.46 4.46
C ALA A 199 20.13 37.69 4.60
N ALA A 200 18.99 38.37 4.39
CA ALA A 200 17.67 37.76 4.41
C ALA A 200 17.50 36.71 3.31
N ASP A 201 17.86 37.05 2.05
CA ASP A 201 17.76 36.13 0.92
C ASP A 201 18.70 34.93 1.05
N ARG A 202 19.88 35.13 1.64
CA ARG A 202 20.82 34.05 1.95
C ARG A 202 20.25 33.09 2.99
N ALA A 203 19.57 33.60 4.01
CA ALA A 203 18.87 32.76 4.99
C ALA A 203 17.73 31.99 4.32
N MET A 204 16.92 32.66 3.49
CA MET A 204 15.82 32.03 2.75
C MET A 204 16.32 30.94 1.79
N LEU A 205 17.39 31.19 1.04
CA LEU A 205 18.03 30.18 0.18
C LEU A 205 18.52 28.97 0.98
N GLY A 206 19.07 29.20 2.18
CA GLY A 206 19.45 28.13 3.11
C GLY A 206 18.24 27.31 3.59
N GLY A 207 17.11 27.97 3.86
CA GLY A 207 15.84 27.32 4.18
C GLY A 207 15.28 26.50 3.03
N LEU A 208 15.27 27.04 1.81
CA LEU A 208 14.83 26.35 0.59
C LEU A 208 15.65 25.09 0.34
N GLY A 209 16.98 25.21 0.33
CA GLY A 209 17.87 24.06 0.16
C GLY A 209 17.76 23.06 1.30
N GLY A 210 17.61 23.54 2.53
CA GLY A 210 17.41 22.69 3.70
C GLY A 210 16.10 21.91 3.67
N GLY A 211 15.01 22.54 3.26
CA GLY A 211 13.70 21.91 3.10
C GLY A 211 13.72 20.83 2.02
N LEU A 212 14.26 21.16 0.85
CA LEU A 212 14.44 20.20 -0.24
C LEU A 212 15.31 19.01 0.16
N LEU A 213 16.39 19.24 0.92
CA LEU A 213 17.25 18.18 1.45
C LEU A 213 16.51 17.30 2.47
N ALA A 214 15.87 17.92 3.47
CA ALA A 214 15.16 17.19 4.52
C ALA A 214 14.03 16.33 3.95
N TYR A 215 13.23 16.90 3.03
CA TYR A 215 12.21 16.15 2.31
C TYR A 215 12.80 15.10 1.38
N GLY A 216 13.87 15.42 0.65
CA GLY A 216 14.57 14.47 -0.23
C GLY A 216 14.97 13.21 0.52
N ILE A 217 15.57 13.34 1.70
CA ILE A 217 15.91 12.19 2.56
C ILE A 217 14.65 11.46 3.06
N SER A 218 13.62 12.20 3.52
CA SER A 218 12.36 11.59 3.95
C SER A 218 11.69 10.76 2.84
N SER A 219 11.75 11.24 1.60
CA SER A 219 11.13 10.62 0.41
C SER A 219 11.81 9.32 -0.04
N LEU A 220 12.99 8.98 0.50
CA LEU A 220 13.62 7.67 0.29
C LEU A 220 12.93 6.56 1.09
N THR A 221 12.08 6.92 2.05
CA THR A 221 11.39 5.98 2.95
C THR A 221 9.88 6.14 2.92
N ASP A 222 9.37 7.02 2.07
CA ASP A 222 7.94 7.24 1.87
C ASP A 222 7.65 7.79 0.46
N TYR A 223 6.42 7.63 -0.02
CA TYR A 223 5.93 8.30 -1.23
C TYR A 223 4.84 9.31 -0.86
N GLN A 224 5.06 10.57 -1.20
CA GLN A 224 4.21 11.66 -0.70
C GLN A 224 3.90 12.74 -1.74
N LEU A 225 4.23 12.50 -3.02
CA LEU A 225 3.99 13.48 -4.08
C LEU A 225 2.50 13.60 -4.43
N GLU A 226 1.69 12.60 -4.11
CA GLU A 226 0.22 12.66 -4.19
C GLU A 226 -0.41 13.64 -3.19
N ASN A 227 0.34 14.03 -2.16
CA ASN A 227 -0.15 14.97 -1.16
C ASN A 227 -0.07 16.41 -1.68
N ILE A 228 -1.24 16.99 -2.00
CA ILE A 228 -1.39 18.34 -2.56
C ILE A 228 -0.56 19.40 -1.80
N PRO A 229 -0.62 19.50 -0.46
CA PRO A 229 0.23 20.41 0.31
C PRO A 229 1.73 20.27 0.05
N ILE A 230 2.24 19.03 -0.04
CA ILE A 230 3.67 18.77 -0.27
C ILE A 230 4.03 19.17 -1.71
N ALA A 231 3.28 18.68 -2.70
CA ALA A 231 3.52 18.99 -4.11
C ALA A 231 3.47 20.49 -4.38
N THR A 232 2.47 21.18 -3.84
CA THR A 232 2.32 22.64 -3.95
C THR A 232 3.49 23.37 -3.29
N THR A 233 3.90 22.94 -2.10
CA THR A 233 5.05 23.57 -1.40
C THR A 233 6.35 23.40 -2.19
N LEU A 234 6.61 22.20 -2.73
CA LEU A 234 7.78 21.95 -3.57
C LEU A 234 7.76 22.82 -4.83
N LEU A 235 6.61 22.95 -5.49
CA LEU A 235 6.45 23.85 -6.64
C LEU A 235 6.74 25.31 -6.27
N LEU A 236 6.17 25.79 -5.17
CA LEU A 236 6.42 27.15 -4.67
C LEU A 236 7.90 27.37 -4.33
N MET A 237 8.58 26.39 -3.75
CA MET A 237 10.03 26.48 -3.51
C MET A 237 10.82 26.62 -4.80
N VAL A 238 10.45 25.88 -5.86
CA VAL A 238 11.09 26.02 -7.19
C VAL A 238 10.82 27.40 -7.78
N VAL A 239 9.59 27.91 -7.69
CA VAL A 239 9.24 29.28 -8.13
C VAL A 239 10.06 30.32 -7.37
N LEU A 240 10.23 30.18 -6.06
CA LEU A 240 11.06 31.08 -5.25
C LEU A 240 12.54 31.04 -5.64
N LEU A 241 13.09 29.85 -5.95
CA LEU A 241 14.46 29.72 -6.46
C LEU A 241 14.63 30.43 -7.80
N ILE A 242 13.66 30.31 -8.71
CA ILE A 242 13.68 30.99 -10.00
C ILE A 242 13.57 32.51 -9.80
N ALA A 243 12.66 32.97 -8.95
CA ALA A 243 12.50 34.39 -8.63
C ALA A 243 13.77 35.02 -8.03
N LEU A 244 14.44 34.30 -7.11
CA LEU A 244 15.74 34.71 -6.59
C LEU A 244 16.80 34.78 -7.69
N ALA A 245 16.80 33.82 -8.62
CA ALA A 245 17.76 33.81 -9.71
C ALA A 245 17.58 35.00 -10.67
N ASP A 246 16.33 35.36 -10.95
CA ASP A 246 16.01 36.55 -11.74
C ASP A 246 16.38 37.84 -11.01
N ALA A 247 16.06 37.95 -9.71
CA ALA A 247 16.37 39.13 -8.90
C ALA A 247 17.87 39.43 -8.80
N TYR A 248 18.71 38.38 -8.76
CA TYR A 248 20.17 38.50 -8.70
C TYR A 248 20.86 38.37 -10.06
N GLY A 249 20.10 38.44 -11.16
CA GLY A 249 20.65 38.54 -12.51
C GLY A 249 21.52 37.35 -12.94
N LEU A 250 21.23 36.14 -12.43
CA LEU A 250 21.95 34.95 -12.87
C LEU A 250 21.82 34.81 -14.39
N PRO A 251 22.93 34.54 -15.12
CA PRO A 251 22.92 34.56 -16.57
C PRO A 251 21.94 33.53 -17.10
N LYS A 252 20.88 34.00 -17.75
CA LYS A 252 19.93 33.16 -18.46
C LYS A 252 20.69 32.54 -19.62
N ARG A 253 20.83 31.20 -19.62
CA ARG A 253 21.29 30.52 -20.84
C ARG A 253 20.23 30.76 -21.90
N LEU A 254 20.58 31.51 -22.94
CA LEU A 254 19.72 31.68 -24.10
C LEU A 254 19.59 30.30 -24.76
N ILE A 255 18.43 29.69 -24.60
CA ILE A 255 18.04 28.56 -25.43
C ILE A 255 17.92 29.12 -26.86
N SER A 256 18.51 28.44 -27.84
CA SER A 256 18.38 28.83 -29.25
C SER A 256 16.92 28.98 -29.64
N GLU A 257 16.61 29.77 -30.67
CA GLU A 257 15.21 29.92 -31.12
C GLU A 257 14.56 28.56 -31.45
N SER A 258 15.32 27.67 -32.10
CA SER A 258 14.90 26.28 -32.36
C SER A 258 14.62 25.51 -31.07
N GLY A 259 15.48 25.63 -30.07
CA GLY A 259 15.28 24.98 -28.76
C GLY A 259 14.07 25.54 -28.00
N ARG A 260 13.82 26.86 -28.08
CA ARG A 260 12.63 27.48 -27.48
C ARG A 260 11.36 26.98 -28.14
N ARG A 261 11.32 26.97 -29.48
CA ARG A 261 10.17 26.43 -30.23
C ARG A 261 9.89 24.97 -29.87
N SER A 262 10.94 24.15 -29.79
CA SER A 262 10.83 22.73 -29.42
C SER A 262 10.33 22.56 -27.99
N ALA A 263 10.84 23.33 -27.03
CA ALA A 263 10.41 23.29 -25.64
C ALA A 263 8.95 23.78 -25.46
N SER A 264 8.56 24.85 -26.16
CA SER A 264 7.18 25.33 -26.16
C SER A 264 6.22 24.31 -26.77
N LEU A 265 6.61 23.67 -27.88
CA LEU A 265 5.80 22.61 -28.48
C LEU A 265 5.67 21.41 -27.52
N ALA A 266 6.78 20.97 -26.91
CA ALA A 266 6.77 19.90 -25.92
C ALA A 266 5.86 20.24 -24.72
N LEU A 267 5.89 21.49 -24.25
CA LEU A 267 5.00 21.96 -23.18
C LEU A 267 3.53 21.93 -23.61
N TRP A 268 3.21 22.40 -24.82
CA TRP A 268 1.83 22.34 -25.34
C TRP A 268 1.35 20.91 -25.51
N VAL A 269 2.18 20.01 -26.00
CA VAL A 269 1.88 18.58 -26.10
C VAL A 269 1.64 18.01 -24.69
N TRP A 270 2.52 18.31 -23.74
CA TRP A 270 2.36 17.83 -22.36
C TRP A 270 1.09 18.36 -21.68
N LEU A 271 0.77 19.65 -21.82
CA LEU A 271 -0.48 20.23 -21.33
C LEU A 271 -1.71 19.63 -22.03
N GLY A 272 -1.62 19.41 -23.35
CA GLY A 272 -2.66 18.74 -24.12
C GLY A 272 -2.90 17.31 -23.63
N LEU A 273 -1.84 16.54 -23.38
CA LEU A 273 -1.92 15.21 -22.80
C LEU A 273 -2.51 15.23 -21.38
N LEU A 274 -2.11 16.19 -20.54
CA LEU A 274 -2.70 16.34 -19.22
C LEU A 274 -4.20 16.60 -19.30
N VAL A 275 -4.65 17.53 -20.15
CA VAL A 275 -6.08 17.79 -20.33
C VAL A 275 -6.78 16.56 -20.89
N TYR A 276 -6.19 15.89 -21.89
CA TYR A 276 -6.74 14.70 -22.50
C TYR A 276 -6.92 13.52 -21.52
N ILE A 277 -6.02 13.36 -20.55
CA ILE A 277 -6.08 12.29 -19.54
C ILE A 277 -6.95 12.70 -18.35
N TRP A 278 -6.72 13.89 -17.79
CA TRP A 278 -7.34 14.31 -16.53
C TRP A 278 -8.77 14.82 -16.68
N LEU A 279 -9.13 15.43 -17.81
CA LEU A 279 -10.50 15.92 -18.00
C LEU A 279 -11.51 14.76 -18.04
N PRO A 280 -11.32 13.68 -18.83
CA PRO A 280 -12.22 12.52 -18.78
C PRO A 280 -12.28 11.88 -17.40
N PHE A 281 -11.15 11.74 -16.72
CA PHE A 281 -11.11 11.21 -15.35
C PHE A 281 -11.89 12.09 -14.36
N THR A 282 -11.71 13.40 -14.41
CA THR A 282 -12.48 14.35 -13.56
C THR A 282 -13.98 14.25 -13.84
N LEU A 283 -14.37 14.18 -15.11
CA LEU A 283 -15.76 13.99 -15.52
C LEU A 283 -16.30 12.63 -15.07
N THR A 284 -15.48 11.57 -15.10
CA THR A 284 -15.83 10.23 -14.61
C THR A 284 -16.22 10.27 -13.13
N ILE A 285 -15.42 10.95 -12.29
CA ILE A 285 -15.75 11.15 -10.88
C ILE A 285 -17.07 11.93 -10.73
N GLY A 286 -17.25 13.00 -11.51
CA GLY A 286 -18.48 13.79 -11.49
C GLY A 286 -19.73 12.98 -11.87
N PHE A 287 -19.65 12.20 -12.94
CA PHE A 287 -20.73 11.31 -13.38
C PHE A 287 -20.98 10.18 -12.39
N GLY A 288 -19.95 9.59 -11.79
CA GLY A 288 -20.10 8.60 -10.73
C GLY A 288 -20.88 9.15 -9.52
N ALA A 289 -20.53 10.34 -9.05
CA ALA A 289 -21.24 10.99 -7.95
C ALA A 289 -22.72 11.31 -8.29
N TRP A 290 -23.01 11.66 -9.55
CA TRP A 290 -24.40 11.83 -10.01
C TRP A 290 -25.15 10.50 -10.11
N ALA A 291 -24.47 9.43 -10.54
CA ALA A 291 -25.03 8.09 -10.60
C ALA A 291 -25.41 7.59 -9.21
N ASP A 292 -24.51 7.71 -8.22
CA ASP A 292 -24.78 7.29 -6.84
C ASP A 292 -25.97 8.04 -6.26
N ARG A 293 -26.04 9.36 -6.47
CA ARG A 293 -27.19 10.16 -6.03
C ARG A 293 -28.50 9.70 -6.68
N ALA A 294 -28.48 9.40 -7.98
CA ALA A 294 -29.64 8.91 -8.70
C ALA A 294 -30.07 7.52 -8.18
N PHE A 295 -29.11 6.62 -7.93
CA PHE A 295 -29.35 5.28 -7.40
C PHE A 295 -30.00 5.32 -6.02
N TYR A 296 -29.43 6.09 -5.08
CA TYR A 296 -30.01 6.25 -3.74
C TYR A 296 -31.35 6.99 -3.73
N SER A 297 -31.63 7.76 -4.79
CA SER A 297 -32.94 8.38 -5.01
C SER A 297 -33.92 7.47 -5.77
N GLN A 298 -33.60 6.19 -5.95
CA GLN A 298 -34.40 5.18 -6.65
C GLN A 298 -34.64 5.45 -8.15
N HIS A 299 -33.79 6.26 -8.80
CA HIS A 299 -33.84 6.54 -10.23
C HIS A 299 -32.85 5.66 -11.00
N LEU A 300 -33.09 4.35 -11.06
CA LEU A 300 -32.16 3.35 -11.61
C LEU A 300 -31.73 3.64 -13.06
N ASN A 301 -32.65 4.00 -13.95
CA ASN A 301 -32.31 4.30 -15.35
C ASN A 301 -31.37 5.52 -15.49
N GLN A 302 -31.52 6.51 -14.61
CA GLN A 302 -30.62 7.67 -14.59
C GLN A 302 -29.26 7.30 -14.00
N ALA A 303 -29.24 6.48 -12.94
CA ALA A 303 -28.01 5.95 -12.36
C ALA A 303 -27.20 5.17 -13.41
N ASP A 304 -27.83 4.23 -14.10
CA ASP A 304 -27.21 3.46 -15.18
C ASP A 304 -26.67 4.35 -16.30
N THR A 305 -27.46 5.34 -16.75
CA THR A 305 -27.00 6.31 -17.76
C THR A 305 -25.73 7.06 -17.31
N HIS A 306 -25.65 7.43 -16.04
CA HIS A 306 -24.50 8.13 -15.49
C HIS A 306 -23.29 7.21 -15.30
N TRP A 307 -23.48 5.98 -14.78
CA TRP A 307 -22.41 4.98 -14.70
C TRP A 307 -21.86 4.62 -16.08
N GLN A 308 -22.72 4.34 -17.07
CA GLN A 308 -22.29 4.12 -18.47
C GLN A 308 -21.44 5.27 -19.01
N ARG A 309 -21.83 6.52 -18.75
CA ARG A 309 -21.04 7.69 -19.18
C ARG A 309 -19.70 7.74 -18.46
N ALA A 310 -19.67 7.49 -17.17
CA ALA A 310 -18.43 7.45 -16.38
C ALA A 310 -17.48 6.37 -16.94
N THR A 311 -17.96 5.14 -17.12
CA THR A 311 -17.13 4.04 -17.63
C THR A 311 -16.59 4.30 -19.04
N ARG A 312 -17.39 4.89 -19.93
CA ARG A 312 -16.94 5.23 -21.30
C ARG A 312 -15.92 6.35 -21.34
N LEU A 313 -15.94 7.28 -20.38
CA LEU A 313 -14.99 8.39 -20.32
C LEU A 313 -13.60 7.92 -19.87
N SER A 314 -13.53 6.95 -18.96
CA SER A 314 -12.28 6.37 -18.47
C SER A 314 -12.35 4.84 -18.48
N PRO A 315 -12.32 4.18 -19.65
CA PRO A 315 -12.45 2.71 -19.75
C PRO A 315 -11.28 1.95 -19.09
N TRP A 316 -10.19 2.64 -18.76
CA TRP A 316 -9.06 2.09 -18.02
C TRP A 316 -9.22 2.17 -16.50
N ASP A 317 -10.21 2.91 -15.98
CA ASP A 317 -10.45 3.05 -14.55
C ASP A 317 -11.59 2.11 -14.11
N PRO A 318 -11.33 1.17 -13.19
CA PRO A 318 -12.35 0.21 -12.76
C PRO A 318 -13.38 0.80 -11.78
N THR A 319 -13.19 2.03 -11.28
CA THR A 319 -13.93 2.52 -10.10
C THR A 319 -15.41 2.67 -10.39
N ALA A 320 -15.78 3.37 -11.47
CA ALA A 320 -17.18 3.57 -11.84
C ALA A 320 -17.94 2.24 -12.09
N PRO A 321 -17.43 1.32 -12.94
CA PRO A 321 -18.12 0.05 -13.15
C PRO A 321 -18.09 -0.84 -11.89
N ALA A 322 -17.08 -0.76 -11.03
CA ALA A 322 -17.03 -1.54 -9.78
C ALA A 322 -18.14 -1.10 -8.82
N VAL A 323 -18.30 0.21 -8.61
CA VAL A 323 -19.35 0.77 -7.75
C VAL A 323 -20.73 0.42 -8.30
N ALA A 324 -20.92 0.51 -9.61
CA ALA A 324 -22.17 0.10 -10.27
C ALA A 324 -22.47 -1.38 -10.03
N SER A 325 -21.46 -2.25 -10.21
CA SER A 325 -21.58 -3.69 -9.96
C SER A 325 -21.94 -3.98 -8.50
N GLU A 326 -21.30 -3.32 -7.53
CA GLU A 326 -21.60 -3.53 -6.11
C GLU A 326 -23.03 -3.09 -5.76
N ALA A 327 -23.45 -1.91 -6.24
CA ALA A 327 -24.79 -1.39 -6.01
C ALA A 327 -25.88 -2.31 -6.59
N LEU A 328 -25.66 -2.81 -7.82
CA LEU A 328 -26.59 -3.73 -8.48
C LEU A 328 -26.60 -5.12 -7.83
N HIS A 329 -25.47 -5.60 -7.30
CA HIS A 329 -25.43 -6.85 -6.55
C HIS A 329 -26.30 -6.77 -5.28
N GLY A 330 -26.23 -5.65 -4.55
CA GLY A 330 -27.10 -5.43 -3.40
C GLY A 330 -28.59 -5.42 -3.77
N LEU A 331 -28.95 -4.92 -4.95
CA LEU A 331 -30.32 -4.95 -5.45
C LEU A 331 -30.76 -6.36 -5.88
N ASP A 332 -29.92 -7.09 -6.60
CA ASP A 332 -30.15 -8.48 -7.03
C ASP A 332 -30.51 -9.42 -5.87
N GLN A 333 -29.86 -9.23 -4.71
CA GLN A 333 -30.15 -10.03 -3.50
C GLN A 333 -31.54 -9.81 -2.89
N VAL A 334 -32.16 -8.65 -3.14
CA VAL A 334 -33.46 -8.27 -2.53
C VAL A 334 -34.60 -8.46 -3.53
N LEU A 335 -34.31 -8.49 -4.83
CA LEU A 335 -35.29 -8.74 -5.85
C LEU A 335 -35.71 -10.22 -5.85
N GLY A 336 -37.03 -10.45 -5.81
CA GLY A 336 -37.60 -11.78 -6.06
C GLY A 336 -37.49 -12.18 -7.53
N ASP A 337 -37.75 -13.45 -7.84
CA ASP A 337 -37.70 -13.97 -9.22
C ASP A 337 -38.71 -13.20 -10.11
N SER A 338 -38.17 -12.34 -10.96
CA SER A 338 -38.92 -11.37 -11.76
C SER A 338 -38.07 -10.90 -12.95
N GLU A 339 -38.71 -10.41 -14.01
CA GLU A 339 -38.01 -9.81 -15.16
C GLU A 339 -37.08 -8.65 -14.75
N ALA A 340 -37.44 -7.93 -13.68
CA ALA A 340 -36.58 -6.89 -13.11
C ALA A 340 -35.26 -7.46 -12.56
N LYS A 341 -35.29 -8.66 -11.95
CA LYS A 341 -34.09 -9.35 -11.46
C LYS A 341 -33.18 -9.76 -12.62
N ASP A 342 -33.73 -10.33 -13.69
CA ASP A 342 -32.95 -10.73 -14.86
C ASP A 342 -32.25 -9.53 -15.52
N ASN A 343 -32.95 -8.39 -15.63
CA ASN A 343 -32.38 -7.15 -16.14
C ASN A 343 -31.25 -6.61 -15.23
N VAL A 344 -31.45 -6.61 -13.91
CA VAL A 344 -30.44 -6.19 -12.94
C VAL A 344 -29.23 -7.12 -12.96
N ARG A 345 -29.45 -8.43 -13.05
CA ARG A 345 -28.38 -9.43 -13.14
C ARG A 345 -27.55 -9.28 -14.42
N SER A 346 -28.20 -8.98 -15.54
CA SER A 346 -27.52 -8.69 -16.81
C SER A 346 -26.62 -7.44 -16.69
N LEU A 347 -27.15 -6.33 -16.16
CA LEU A 347 -26.37 -5.10 -15.93
C LEU A 347 -25.21 -5.34 -14.95
N LEU A 348 -25.47 -6.09 -13.88
CA LEU A 348 -24.46 -6.48 -12.89
C LEU A 348 -23.28 -7.20 -13.56
N LEU A 349 -23.55 -8.22 -14.38
CA LEU A 349 -22.52 -8.94 -15.12
C LEU A 349 -21.77 -8.04 -16.10
N ASP A 350 -22.47 -7.18 -16.84
CA ASP A 350 -21.86 -6.23 -17.77
C ASP A 350 -20.87 -5.29 -17.07
N TYR A 351 -21.25 -4.73 -15.92
CA TYR A 351 -20.38 -3.87 -15.13
C TYR A 351 -19.24 -4.64 -14.46
N ALA A 352 -19.48 -5.87 -13.98
CA ALA A 352 -18.43 -6.72 -13.43
C ALA A 352 -17.36 -7.06 -14.50
N HIS A 353 -17.78 -7.35 -15.74
CA HIS A 353 -16.85 -7.57 -16.85
C HIS A 353 -16.09 -6.31 -17.23
N GLN A 354 -16.74 -5.14 -17.30
CA GLN A 354 -16.05 -3.86 -17.55
C GLN A 354 -15.01 -3.55 -16.45
N THR A 355 -15.36 -3.82 -15.20
CA THR A 355 -14.46 -3.68 -14.04
C THR A 355 -13.22 -4.55 -14.21
N HIS A 356 -13.42 -5.84 -14.53
CA HIS A 356 -12.32 -6.77 -14.77
C HIS A 356 -11.49 -6.40 -15.99
N GLN A 357 -12.09 -5.92 -17.08
CA GLN A 357 -11.35 -5.46 -18.27
C GLN A 357 -10.39 -4.31 -17.94
N ALA A 358 -10.81 -3.38 -17.08
CA ALA A 358 -9.97 -2.27 -16.62
C ALA A 358 -8.85 -2.72 -15.67
N ALA A 359 -9.08 -3.76 -14.85
CA ALA A 359 -8.10 -4.27 -13.88
C ALA A 359 -8.08 -5.80 -13.80
N PRO A 360 -7.54 -6.50 -14.83
CA PRO A 360 -7.62 -7.97 -14.92
C PRO A 360 -6.74 -8.71 -13.91
N ASN A 361 -5.81 -7.99 -13.27
CA ASN A 361 -4.90 -8.52 -12.25
C ASN A 361 -5.35 -8.20 -10.82
N ASP A 362 -6.56 -7.66 -10.64
CA ASP A 362 -7.18 -7.50 -9.34
C ASP A 362 -7.85 -8.83 -8.95
N ALA A 363 -7.40 -9.41 -7.84
CA ALA A 363 -7.85 -10.73 -7.42
C ALA A 363 -9.31 -10.73 -6.97
N TRP A 364 -9.80 -9.62 -6.41
CA TRP A 364 -11.18 -9.49 -5.97
C TRP A 364 -12.14 -9.42 -7.14
N PHE A 365 -11.77 -8.71 -8.21
CA PHE A 365 -12.60 -8.66 -9.41
C PHE A 365 -12.72 -10.04 -10.08
N ASN A 366 -11.62 -10.81 -10.08
CA ASN A 366 -11.65 -12.21 -10.51
C ASN A 366 -12.54 -13.06 -9.58
N GLN A 367 -12.38 -12.95 -8.26
CA GLN A 367 -13.21 -13.71 -7.32
C GLN A 367 -14.71 -13.37 -7.44
N ASN A 368 -15.06 -12.09 -7.61
CA ASN A 368 -16.43 -11.65 -7.79
C ASN A 368 -17.05 -12.21 -9.08
N LEU A 369 -16.33 -12.14 -10.21
CA LEU A 369 -16.80 -12.75 -11.45
C LEU A 369 -16.96 -14.27 -11.35
N ALA A 370 -16.07 -14.94 -10.61
CA ALA A 370 -16.20 -16.38 -10.36
C ALA A 370 -17.51 -16.71 -9.62
N VAL A 371 -17.86 -15.94 -8.59
CA VAL A 371 -19.12 -16.10 -7.85
C VAL A 371 -20.32 -15.79 -8.75
N LEU A 372 -20.26 -14.72 -9.54
CA LEU A 372 -21.38 -14.33 -10.41
C LEU A 372 -21.67 -15.37 -11.49
N HIS A 373 -20.64 -16.00 -12.05
CA HIS A 373 -20.76 -17.04 -13.09
C HIS A 373 -21.03 -18.45 -12.54
N GLN A 374 -20.92 -18.69 -11.23
CA GLN A 374 -21.03 -20.02 -10.63
C GLN A 374 -22.32 -20.78 -11.02
N GLY A 375 -23.45 -20.06 -11.17
CA GLY A 375 -24.75 -20.65 -11.54
C GLY A 375 -25.01 -20.75 -13.04
N ASP A 376 -24.31 -19.95 -13.86
CA ASP A 376 -24.65 -19.74 -15.28
C ASP A 376 -23.61 -20.35 -16.23
N ASP A 377 -22.31 -20.17 -15.94
CA ASP A 377 -21.20 -20.65 -16.76
C ASP A 377 -20.04 -21.13 -15.86
N LEU A 378 -20.08 -22.42 -15.53
CA LEU A 378 -19.09 -23.04 -14.65
C LEU A 378 -17.65 -22.94 -15.18
N ALA A 379 -17.46 -23.00 -16.51
CA ALA A 379 -16.13 -22.94 -17.11
C ALA A 379 -15.51 -21.54 -16.98
N GLN A 380 -16.31 -20.48 -17.16
CA GLN A 380 -15.87 -19.12 -16.86
C GLN A 380 -15.61 -18.92 -15.38
N ALA A 381 -16.50 -19.40 -14.50
CA ALA A 381 -16.33 -19.29 -13.06
C ALA A 381 -14.99 -19.88 -12.59
N LEU A 382 -14.64 -21.06 -13.09
CA LEU A 382 -13.36 -21.73 -12.82
C LEU A 382 -12.16 -20.92 -13.30
N THR A 383 -12.24 -20.33 -14.48
CA THR A 383 -11.16 -19.51 -15.04
C THR A 383 -10.85 -18.32 -14.13
N TYR A 384 -11.90 -17.61 -13.70
CA TYR A 384 -11.74 -16.46 -12.80
C TYR A 384 -11.31 -16.89 -11.39
N ALA A 385 -11.85 -17.97 -10.83
CA ALA A 385 -11.45 -18.46 -9.50
C ALA A 385 -9.99 -18.90 -9.47
N ALA A 386 -9.54 -19.62 -10.50
CA ALA A 386 -8.15 -20.02 -10.66
C ALA A 386 -7.23 -18.79 -10.76
N ARG A 387 -7.64 -17.76 -11.51
CA ARG A 387 -6.87 -16.52 -11.62
C ARG A 387 -6.79 -15.77 -10.29
N ALA A 388 -7.88 -15.70 -9.52
CA ALA A 388 -7.91 -15.06 -8.21
C ALA A 388 -6.89 -15.69 -7.25
N VAL A 389 -6.87 -17.03 -7.14
CA VAL A 389 -5.90 -17.72 -6.25
C VAL A 389 -4.47 -17.65 -6.77
N GLN A 390 -4.24 -17.53 -8.09
CA GLN A 390 -2.90 -17.29 -8.64
C GLN A 390 -2.35 -15.91 -8.25
N LEU A 391 -3.21 -14.88 -8.26
CA LEU A 391 -2.85 -13.52 -7.85
C LEU A 391 -2.66 -13.43 -6.34
N MET A 392 -3.42 -14.22 -5.57
CA MET A 392 -3.39 -14.21 -4.10
C MET A 392 -3.30 -15.59 -3.44
N PRO A 393 -2.19 -16.33 -3.64
CA PRO A 393 -2.09 -17.75 -3.25
C PRO A 393 -1.96 -18.02 -1.75
N ARG A 394 -1.89 -16.99 -0.92
CA ARG A 394 -1.78 -17.11 0.56
C ARG A 394 -2.80 -16.23 1.29
N ASN A 395 -3.83 -15.79 0.58
CA ASN A 395 -4.90 -15.01 1.16
C ASN A 395 -5.88 -15.91 1.93
N ARG A 396 -6.37 -15.43 3.07
CA ARG A 396 -7.33 -16.12 3.95
C ARG A 396 -8.79 -15.79 3.62
N ASN A 397 -9.07 -15.24 2.43
CA ASN A 397 -10.41 -14.84 2.00
C ASN A 397 -11.14 -15.93 1.21
N TYR A 398 -10.90 -17.20 1.56
CA TYR A 398 -11.62 -18.36 1.03
C TYR A 398 -11.56 -18.51 -0.51
N GLY A 399 -10.49 -18.03 -1.15
CA GLY A 399 -10.32 -18.13 -2.60
C GLY A 399 -10.16 -19.58 -3.08
N TYR A 400 -9.42 -20.40 -2.31
CA TYR A 400 -9.26 -21.82 -2.63
C TYR A 400 -10.51 -22.62 -2.27
N TRP A 401 -11.28 -22.19 -1.26
CA TRP A 401 -12.61 -22.75 -0.99
C TRP A 401 -13.52 -22.63 -2.21
N LEU A 402 -13.67 -21.43 -2.77
CA LEU A 402 -14.47 -21.19 -3.97
C LEU A 402 -13.99 -22.05 -5.15
N LEU A 403 -12.68 -22.08 -5.39
CA LEU A 403 -12.12 -22.93 -6.45
C LEU A 403 -12.42 -24.42 -6.23
N GLY A 404 -12.35 -24.89 -4.98
CA GLY A 404 -12.68 -26.28 -4.62
C GLY A 404 -14.14 -26.63 -4.88
N GLU A 405 -15.07 -25.73 -4.55
CA GLU A 405 -16.50 -25.92 -4.82
C GLU A 405 -16.79 -25.98 -6.32
N LEU A 406 -16.17 -25.10 -7.11
CA LEU A 406 -16.33 -25.06 -8.57
C LEU A 406 -15.74 -26.32 -9.24
N LEU A 407 -14.53 -26.75 -8.85
CA LEU A 407 -13.89 -27.96 -9.37
C LEU A 407 -14.71 -29.20 -9.04
N TRP A 408 -15.30 -29.23 -7.85
CA TRP A 408 -16.19 -30.32 -7.46
C TRP A 408 -17.46 -30.33 -8.31
N ALA A 409 -18.08 -29.17 -8.55
CA ALA A 409 -19.25 -29.04 -9.41
C ALA A 409 -18.98 -29.49 -10.85
N GLU A 410 -17.75 -29.31 -11.35
CA GLU A 410 -17.34 -29.75 -12.69
C GLU A 410 -17.00 -31.25 -12.74
N GLY A 411 -16.95 -31.93 -11.60
CA GLY A 411 -16.57 -33.35 -11.50
C GLY A 411 -15.06 -33.59 -11.38
N GLN A 412 -14.25 -32.54 -11.24
CA GLN A 412 -12.79 -32.64 -11.03
C GLN A 412 -12.44 -32.96 -9.57
N LYS A 413 -12.77 -34.18 -9.12
CA LYS A 413 -12.60 -34.60 -7.71
C LYS A 413 -11.20 -34.36 -7.14
N GLN A 414 -10.14 -34.74 -7.86
CA GLN A 414 -8.77 -34.57 -7.38
C GLN A 414 -8.38 -33.10 -7.26
N GLY A 415 -8.78 -32.27 -8.23
CA GLY A 415 -8.56 -30.83 -8.19
C GLY A 415 -9.28 -30.16 -7.02
N ALA A 416 -10.53 -30.57 -6.75
CA ALA A 416 -11.30 -30.07 -5.61
C ALA A 416 -10.62 -30.40 -4.28
N ILE A 417 -10.17 -31.64 -4.08
CA ILE A 417 -9.44 -32.04 -2.86
C ILE A 417 -8.18 -31.19 -2.71
N ALA A 418 -7.38 -31.04 -3.76
CA ALA A 418 -6.17 -30.22 -3.72
C ALA A 418 -6.46 -28.75 -3.37
N ALA A 419 -7.50 -28.14 -3.96
CA ALA A 419 -7.91 -26.78 -3.64
C ALA A 419 -8.33 -26.64 -2.17
N PHE A 420 -9.19 -27.53 -1.67
CA PHE A 420 -9.58 -27.49 -0.26
C PHE A 420 -8.42 -27.77 0.72
N THR A 421 -7.46 -28.61 0.34
CA THR A 421 -6.22 -28.80 1.09
C THR A 421 -5.41 -27.51 1.14
N LEU A 422 -5.24 -26.81 0.01
CA LEU A 422 -4.57 -25.51 -0.02
C LEU A 422 -5.29 -24.47 0.83
N GLU A 423 -6.62 -24.43 0.81
CA GLU A 423 -7.41 -23.59 1.71
C GLU A 423 -7.09 -23.91 3.18
N ALA A 424 -7.05 -25.19 3.55
CA ALA A 424 -6.74 -25.62 4.92
C ALA A 424 -5.29 -25.35 5.34
N LEU A 425 -4.33 -25.32 4.40
CA LEU A 425 -2.95 -24.93 4.68
C LEU A 425 -2.81 -23.42 4.91
N VAL A 426 -3.56 -22.61 4.16
CA VAL A 426 -3.55 -21.13 4.29
C VAL A 426 -4.42 -20.64 5.46
N ASN A 427 -5.55 -21.30 5.68
CA ASN A 427 -6.56 -21.02 6.68
C ASN A 427 -7.03 -22.32 7.36
N PRO A 428 -6.29 -22.82 8.38
CA PRO A 428 -6.58 -24.09 9.06
C PRO A 428 -7.99 -24.22 9.64
N ALA A 429 -8.60 -23.08 10.01
CA ALA A 429 -9.97 -23.05 10.52
C ALA A 429 -11.01 -23.48 9.48
N ALA A 430 -10.67 -23.50 8.18
CA ALA A 430 -11.56 -24.00 7.14
C ALA A 430 -11.98 -25.47 7.37
N LEU A 431 -11.12 -26.30 7.98
CA LEU A 431 -11.43 -27.71 8.31
C LEU A 431 -12.42 -27.87 9.47
N THR A 432 -12.63 -26.81 10.25
CA THR A 432 -13.60 -26.80 11.36
C THR A 432 -14.98 -26.32 10.92
N SER A 433 -15.14 -25.93 9.65
CA SER A 433 -16.40 -25.39 9.12
C SER A 433 -17.54 -26.43 9.17
N PRO A 434 -18.75 -26.05 9.61
CA PRO A 434 -19.91 -26.95 9.58
C PRO A 434 -20.37 -27.29 8.14
N LEU A 435 -19.86 -26.58 7.12
CA LEU A 435 -20.17 -26.87 5.71
C LEU A 435 -19.72 -28.27 5.28
N TRP A 436 -18.66 -28.80 5.89
CA TRP A 436 -18.19 -30.17 5.63
C TRP A 436 -19.22 -31.26 5.97
N GLN A 437 -20.20 -30.96 6.82
CA GLN A 437 -21.24 -31.94 7.18
C GLN A 437 -22.39 -31.99 6.18
N LYS A 438 -22.45 -31.02 5.26
CA LYS A 438 -23.54 -30.90 4.30
C LYS A 438 -23.13 -31.53 2.96
N PRO A 439 -24.06 -32.20 2.27
CA PRO A 439 -23.85 -32.51 0.86
C PRO A 439 -23.61 -31.21 0.05
N PRO A 440 -22.77 -31.25 -0.99
CA PRO A 440 -22.05 -32.42 -1.46
C PRO A 440 -20.64 -32.62 -0.82
N LEU A 441 -20.18 -31.68 0.01
CA LEU A 441 -18.82 -31.64 0.55
C LEU A 441 -18.47 -32.79 1.51
N GLN A 442 -19.48 -33.38 2.17
CA GLN A 442 -19.30 -34.48 3.11
C GLN A 442 -18.47 -35.64 2.56
N VAL A 443 -18.59 -35.95 1.27
CA VAL A 443 -17.88 -37.07 0.61
C VAL A 443 -16.39 -36.78 0.43
N LEU A 444 -15.98 -35.50 0.44
CA LEU A 444 -14.59 -35.08 0.26
C LEU A 444 -13.84 -34.90 1.58
N TYR A 445 -14.56 -34.73 2.70
CA TYR A 445 -13.97 -34.26 3.95
C TYR A 445 -12.80 -35.12 4.45
N SER A 446 -12.95 -36.44 4.49
CA SER A 446 -11.88 -37.33 4.96
C SER A 446 -10.62 -37.21 4.11
N ALA A 447 -10.77 -37.23 2.78
CA ALA A 447 -9.64 -37.12 1.86
C ALA A 447 -8.92 -35.77 1.98
N VAL A 448 -9.66 -34.67 2.16
CA VAL A 448 -9.09 -33.33 2.36
C VAL A 448 -8.31 -33.27 3.68
N VAL A 449 -8.86 -33.83 4.76
CA VAL A 449 -8.19 -33.89 6.06
C VAL A 449 -6.91 -34.72 5.98
N ASP A 450 -6.99 -35.94 5.44
CA ASP A 450 -5.84 -36.84 5.28
C ASP A 450 -4.71 -36.16 4.52
N GLN A 451 -5.03 -35.54 3.39
CA GLN A 451 -4.04 -34.85 2.58
C GLN A 451 -3.48 -33.61 3.30
N THR A 452 -4.31 -32.83 4.00
CA THR A 452 -3.83 -31.66 4.75
C THR A 452 -2.85 -32.06 5.85
N LEU A 453 -3.18 -33.10 6.63
CA LEU A 453 -2.31 -33.59 7.69
C LEU A 453 -0.98 -34.12 7.14
N ALA A 454 -1.02 -34.82 6.00
CA ALA A 454 0.17 -35.31 5.31
C ALA A 454 1.09 -34.15 4.83
N GLU A 455 0.52 -33.07 4.29
CA GLU A 455 1.29 -31.88 3.87
C GLU A 455 1.96 -31.18 5.06
N TYR A 456 1.26 -31.09 6.20
CA TYR A 456 1.87 -30.60 7.44
C TYR A 456 3.01 -31.50 7.94
N ASP A 457 2.83 -32.82 7.88
CA ASP A 457 3.87 -33.78 8.29
C ASP A 457 5.10 -33.68 7.37
N GLN A 458 4.88 -33.53 6.06
CA GLN A 458 5.94 -33.30 5.08
C GLN A 458 6.67 -31.97 5.32
N LEU A 459 5.93 -30.89 5.61
CA LEU A 459 6.52 -29.59 5.92
C LEU A 459 7.38 -29.66 7.19
N LEU A 460 6.88 -30.29 8.25
CA LEU A 460 7.63 -30.45 9.50
C LEU A 460 8.91 -31.28 9.28
N ALA A 461 8.86 -32.31 8.44
CA ALA A 461 10.04 -33.12 8.11
C ALA A 461 11.13 -32.34 7.33
N GLN A 462 10.75 -31.27 6.62
CA GLN A 462 11.67 -30.41 5.86
C GLN A 462 12.20 -29.21 6.67
N MET A 463 11.54 -28.87 7.78
CA MET A 463 11.93 -27.74 8.62
C MET A 463 12.95 -28.16 9.68
N GLU A 464 13.92 -27.30 9.94
CA GLU A 464 14.75 -27.45 11.14
C GLU A 464 13.90 -27.21 12.39
N GLU A 465 14.09 -28.01 13.44
CA GLU A 465 13.30 -27.89 14.68
C GLU A 465 13.49 -26.54 15.41
N THR A 466 14.60 -25.85 15.13
CA THR A 466 14.93 -24.52 15.64
C THR A 466 14.43 -23.39 14.72
N ALA A 467 13.87 -23.71 13.55
CA ALA A 467 13.42 -22.71 12.60
C ALA A 467 12.27 -21.87 13.17
N PHE A 468 12.28 -20.58 12.84
CA PHE A 468 11.19 -19.68 13.17
C PHE A 468 9.87 -20.19 12.57
N GLY A 469 8.85 -20.35 13.41
CA GLY A 469 7.54 -20.87 13.01
C GLY A 469 7.36 -22.39 13.12
N TYR A 470 8.40 -23.18 13.38
CA TYR A 470 8.29 -24.65 13.54
C TYR A 470 7.22 -25.03 14.56
N ASN A 471 7.27 -24.44 15.76
CA ASN A 471 6.30 -24.73 16.81
C ASN A 471 4.86 -24.32 16.44
N THR A 472 4.69 -23.28 15.61
CA THR A 472 3.37 -22.87 15.11
C THR A 472 2.81 -23.89 14.13
N VAL A 473 3.63 -24.40 13.21
CA VAL A 473 3.24 -25.45 12.27
C VAL A 473 2.94 -26.75 13.02
N TYR A 474 3.82 -27.13 13.95
CA TYR A 474 3.69 -28.31 14.79
C TYR A 474 2.40 -28.29 15.60
N GLU A 475 2.16 -27.21 16.34
CA GLU A 475 0.94 -27.05 17.13
C GLU A 475 -0.32 -27.09 16.26
N THR A 476 -0.28 -26.42 15.10
CA THR A 476 -1.41 -26.42 14.14
C THR A 476 -1.73 -27.84 13.68
N ARG A 477 -0.70 -28.62 13.31
CA ARG A 477 -0.85 -30.02 12.90
C ARG A 477 -1.44 -30.90 14.02
N ILE A 478 -0.99 -30.71 15.26
CA ILE A 478 -1.53 -31.44 16.42
C ILE A 478 -3.00 -31.08 16.65
N LEU A 479 -3.33 -29.79 16.64
CA LEU A 479 -4.72 -29.31 16.83
C LEU A 479 -5.66 -29.81 15.74
N LEU A 480 -5.24 -29.77 14.47
CA LEU A 480 -6.04 -30.29 13.36
C LEU A 480 -6.26 -31.79 13.48
N GLY A 481 -5.21 -32.57 13.80
CA GLY A 481 -5.33 -34.01 14.03
C GLY A 481 -6.29 -34.32 15.18
N TRP A 482 -6.18 -33.57 16.28
CA TRP A 482 -7.06 -33.71 17.44
C TRP A 482 -8.52 -33.42 17.08
N TRP A 483 -8.77 -32.27 16.43
CA TRP A 483 -10.11 -31.82 16.05
C TRP A 483 -10.79 -32.79 15.07
N THR A 484 -10.04 -33.29 14.09
CA THR A 484 -10.57 -34.18 13.05
C THR A 484 -10.63 -35.65 13.47
N GLY A 485 -10.20 -35.97 14.69
CA GLY A 485 -10.21 -37.33 15.22
C GLY A 485 -9.11 -38.24 14.70
N HIS A 486 -8.10 -37.71 14.01
CA HIS A 486 -6.99 -38.49 13.48
C HIS A 486 -5.98 -38.88 14.57
N PRO A 487 -5.22 -39.97 14.38
CA PRO A 487 -4.13 -40.33 15.28
C PRO A 487 -3.14 -39.18 15.44
N LEU A 488 -2.82 -38.86 16.69
CA LEU A 488 -1.80 -37.86 17.00
C LEU A 488 -0.42 -38.52 16.97
N PRO A 489 0.59 -37.87 16.37
CA PRO A 489 1.98 -38.30 16.53
C PRO A 489 2.41 -38.13 18.00
N THR A 490 3.58 -38.66 18.38
CA THR A 490 4.13 -38.48 19.73
C THR A 490 4.23 -36.99 20.05
N VAL A 491 3.39 -36.55 21.00
CA VAL A 491 3.27 -35.15 21.39
C VAL A 491 4.45 -34.77 22.26
N GLN A 492 5.11 -33.65 21.94
CA GLN A 492 6.13 -32.99 22.74
C GLN A 492 5.49 -31.77 23.44
N PRO A 493 4.99 -31.91 24.69
CA PRO A 493 4.21 -30.86 25.35
C PRO A 493 4.97 -29.53 25.47
N GLU A 494 6.28 -29.59 25.66
CA GLU A 494 7.18 -28.44 25.76
C GLU A 494 7.17 -27.51 24.54
N ARG A 495 6.72 -28.00 23.38
CA ARG A 495 6.61 -27.21 22.14
C ARG A 495 5.24 -26.56 21.94
N LEU A 496 4.26 -26.92 22.77
CA LEU A 496 2.88 -26.45 22.66
C LEU A 496 2.63 -25.28 23.62
N ARG A 497 1.72 -24.38 23.26
CA ARG A 497 1.24 -23.35 24.18
C ARG A 497 0.47 -23.98 25.35
N PRO A 498 0.53 -23.41 26.57
CA PRO A 498 -0.12 -23.98 27.76
C PRO A 498 -1.62 -24.29 27.57
N MET A 499 -2.33 -23.46 26.81
CA MET A 499 -3.74 -23.68 26.49
C MET A 499 -3.97 -24.93 25.66
N VAL A 500 -3.07 -25.24 24.71
CA VAL A 500 -3.16 -26.46 23.89
C VAL A 500 -2.77 -27.69 24.70
N GLN A 501 -1.77 -27.58 25.58
CA GLN A 501 -1.42 -28.65 26.51
C GLN A 501 -2.62 -29.00 27.41
N ALA A 502 -3.26 -27.99 28.01
CA ALA A 502 -4.43 -28.17 28.86
C ALA A 502 -5.60 -28.81 28.09
N LEU A 503 -5.83 -28.40 26.83
CA LEU A 503 -6.84 -29.01 25.96
C LEU A 503 -6.58 -30.51 25.75
N LEU A 504 -5.36 -30.88 25.40
CA LEU A 504 -4.99 -32.28 25.15
C LEU A 504 -5.01 -33.14 26.43
N MET A 505 -4.67 -32.56 27.57
CA MET A 505 -4.73 -33.24 28.88
C MET A 505 -6.16 -33.43 29.39
N ALA A 506 -7.05 -32.48 29.08
CA ALA A 506 -8.46 -32.53 29.50
C ALA A 506 -9.29 -33.53 28.67
N ASP A 507 -8.81 -33.92 27.49
CA ASP A 507 -9.44 -34.94 26.65
C ASP A 507 -9.20 -36.35 27.24
N THR A 508 -10.09 -36.77 28.12
CA THR A 508 -10.04 -38.07 28.81
C THR A 508 -10.72 -39.20 28.03
N ASN A 509 -11.36 -38.91 26.88
CA ASN A 509 -12.13 -39.88 26.11
C ASN A 509 -12.08 -39.60 24.59
N PRO A 510 -11.17 -40.26 23.84
CA PRO A 510 -11.08 -40.14 22.37
C PRO A 510 -12.38 -40.34 21.56
N PRO A 511 -13.38 -41.14 22.00
CA PRO A 511 -14.63 -41.32 21.25
C PRO A 511 -15.61 -40.14 21.34
N ASP A 512 -15.49 -39.28 22.36
CA ASP A 512 -16.40 -38.14 22.62
C ASP A 512 -15.84 -36.80 22.10
N ARG A 513 -14.81 -36.86 21.24
CA ARG A 513 -14.26 -35.69 20.56
C ARG A 513 -15.37 -34.89 19.90
N PRO A 514 -15.30 -33.54 19.90
CA PRO A 514 -16.31 -32.71 19.28
C PRO A 514 -16.42 -33.09 17.79
N GLN A 515 -17.39 -33.94 17.46
CA GLN A 515 -17.93 -33.95 16.12
C GLN A 515 -18.40 -32.52 15.86
N PRO A 516 -18.13 -31.93 14.68
CA PRO A 516 -18.62 -30.59 14.38
C PRO A 516 -20.10 -30.54 14.73
N ALA A 517 -20.51 -29.53 15.51
CA ALA A 517 -21.72 -29.61 16.31
C ALA A 517 -22.93 -30.13 15.52
N ARG A 518 -23.52 -31.27 15.93
CA ARG A 518 -24.85 -31.67 15.47
C ARG A 518 -25.79 -30.51 15.77
N ASN A 519 -26.30 -29.88 14.71
CA ASN A 519 -27.20 -28.73 14.72
C ASN A 519 -28.07 -28.66 15.98
N ARG A 520 -27.86 -27.65 16.82
CA ARG A 520 -28.97 -27.09 17.61
C ARG A 520 -29.77 -26.20 16.64
N PRO A 521 -31.09 -26.39 16.50
CA PRO A 521 -31.89 -25.52 15.66
C PRO A 521 -32.01 -24.14 16.32
N GLY A 522 -31.69 -23.10 15.55
CA GLY A 522 -32.06 -21.71 15.87
C GLY A 522 -30.91 -20.81 16.32
N HIS A 523 -30.24 -20.17 15.37
CA HIS A 523 -30.15 -18.71 15.29
C HIS A 523 -29.59 -18.31 13.93
N ARG A 524 -30.38 -17.56 13.16
CA ARG A 524 -29.91 -16.84 11.97
C ARG A 524 -28.84 -15.86 12.42
N VAL A 525 -27.61 -16.05 11.96
CA VAL A 525 -26.59 -15.00 11.96
C VAL A 525 -26.67 -14.33 10.59
N SER A 526 -27.10 -13.08 10.58
CA SER A 526 -26.99 -12.18 9.44
C SER A 526 -25.50 -11.93 9.17
N HIS A 527 -25.04 -12.30 7.97
CA HIS A 527 -23.79 -11.76 7.44
C HIS A 527 -24.12 -10.40 6.81
N THR A 528 -23.55 -9.35 7.41
CA THR A 528 -23.41 -8.00 6.85
C THR A 528 -21.95 -7.79 6.49
#